data_AF-A0A2E4ITP4-F1
#
_entry.id   AF-A0A2E4ITP4-F1
#
_cell.length_a   1.000
_cell.length_b   1.000
_cell.length_c   1.000
_cell.angle_alpha   90.00
_cell.angle_beta   90.00
_cell.angle_gamma   90.00
#
_symmetry.space_group_name_H-M   'P 1'
#
loop_
_entity.id
_entity.type
_entity.pdbx_description
1 polymer ?
#
loop_
_entity_poly.entity_id
_entity_poly.type
_entity_poly.pdbx_seq_one_letter_code
_entity_poly.pdbx_strand_id
1 'polypeptide(L)'
;MSKLLGLLDVLESKILEGKKVPLTEKVMVDEDEVMSIIDKIRSVLQSDDVIQNNIQIKPVNEFSSADNQASLDAEKNSEIEKAKKIKEGAQEYAQYILSNLQLIVTKMQNNLVKLEKNIEGGRKVIEERNSIEEDLKQEVLEKEILNDPI
;
A
#
# COMPACT_ATOMS: atom_id res chain seq x y z
N MET A 1 1.00 -10.82 14.28
CA MET A 1 0.87 -10.35 12.87
C MET A 1 0.08 -9.06 12.67
N SER A 2 -1.16 -8.89 13.15
CA SER A 2 -1.98 -7.67 12.94
C SER A 2 -1.37 -6.36 13.47
N LYS A 3 -0.61 -6.43 14.57
CA LYS A 3 0.06 -5.26 15.18
C LYS A 3 1.25 -4.74 14.35
N LEU A 4 2.02 -5.64 13.76
CA LEU A 4 3.17 -5.29 12.91
C LEU A 4 2.71 -4.54 11.65
N LEU A 5 1.63 -5.05 11.05
CA LEU A 5 1.04 -4.48 9.86
C LEU A 5 0.47 -3.07 10.13
N GLY A 6 -0.23 -2.88 11.25
CA GLY A 6 -0.71 -1.55 11.65
C GLY A 6 0.41 -0.54 11.88
N LEU A 7 1.57 -0.97 12.39
CA LEU A 7 2.74 -0.08 12.54
C LEU A 7 3.37 0.28 11.18
N LEU A 8 3.35 -0.64 10.22
CA LEU A 8 3.76 -0.41 8.84
C LEU A 8 2.82 0.57 8.12
N ASP A 9 1.51 0.42 8.28
CA ASP A 9 0.52 1.34 7.70
C ASP A 9 0.68 2.77 8.24
N VAL A 10 0.99 2.90 9.54
CA VAL A 10 1.28 4.20 10.17
C VAL A 10 2.57 4.81 9.59
N LEU A 11 3.62 4.01 9.39
CA LEU A 11 4.86 4.45 8.76
C LEU A 11 4.62 4.91 7.31
N GLU A 12 3.86 4.13 6.54
CA GLU A 12 3.52 4.44 5.15
C GLU A 12 2.69 5.73 5.06
N SER A 13 1.71 5.89 5.95
CA SER A 13 0.90 7.12 6.02
C SER A 13 1.77 8.34 6.29
N LYS A 14 2.73 8.24 7.23
CA LYS A 14 3.67 9.33 7.53
C LYS A 14 4.58 9.69 6.35
N ILE A 15 5.00 8.70 5.57
CA ILE A 15 5.79 8.94 4.35
C ILE A 15 4.93 9.56 3.24
N LEU A 16 3.67 9.16 3.10
CA LEU A 16 2.77 9.71 2.08
C LEU A 16 2.32 11.15 2.37
N GLU A 17 2.14 11.47 3.65
CA GLU A 17 1.77 12.81 4.13
C GLU A 17 2.98 13.76 4.21
N GLY A 18 4.20 13.23 4.14
CA GLY A 18 5.44 13.98 4.20
C GLY A 18 5.59 15.02 3.09
N LYS A 19 6.29 16.11 3.40
CA LYS A 19 6.45 17.24 2.47
C LYS A 19 7.38 16.83 1.32
N LYS A 20 6.86 16.81 0.10
CA LYS A 20 7.67 16.49 -1.10
C LYS A 20 8.69 17.60 -1.37
N VAL A 21 9.93 17.21 -1.66
CA VAL A 21 10.99 18.14 -2.03
C VAL A 21 10.82 18.50 -3.52
N PRO A 22 10.64 19.78 -3.87
CA PRO A 22 10.40 20.20 -5.25
C PRO A 22 11.49 19.71 -6.21
N LEU A 23 11.10 19.35 -7.43
CA LEU A 23 12.01 18.88 -8.49
C LEU A 23 12.78 17.59 -8.15
N THR A 24 12.35 16.86 -7.11
CA THR A 24 12.91 15.55 -6.76
C THR A 24 11.80 14.56 -6.39
N GLU A 25 12.12 13.28 -6.38
CA GLU A 25 11.22 12.22 -5.90
C GLU A 25 11.31 11.99 -4.38
N LYS A 26 12.06 12.85 -3.67
CA LYS A 26 12.33 12.68 -2.24
C LYS A 26 11.22 13.31 -1.39
N VAL A 27 10.96 12.68 -0.24
CA VAL A 27 10.01 13.14 0.77
C VAL A 27 10.79 13.53 2.03
N MET A 28 10.50 14.69 2.60
CA MET A 28 10.97 15.05 3.94
C MET A 28 10.11 14.38 5.00
N VAL A 29 10.78 13.71 5.93
CA VAL A 29 10.20 13.03 7.09
C VAL A 29 10.94 13.44 8.34
N ASP A 30 10.24 13.44 9.47
CA ASP A 30 10.83 13.66 10.79
C ASP A 30 11.56 12.39 11.23
N GLU A 31 12.86 12.51 11.48
CA GLU A 31 13.75 11.40 11.84
C GLU A 31 13.32 10.73 13.15
N ASP A 32 12.97 11.52 14.17
CA ASP A 32 12.65 11.02 15.51
C ASP A 32 11.35 10.22 15.50
N GLU A 33 10.34 10.70 14.76
CA GLU A 33 9.07 10.01 14.60
C GLU A 33 9.22 8.68 13.85
N VAL A 34 9.97 8.70 12.74
CA VAL A 34 10.22 7.49 11.93
C VAL A 34 11.02 6.46 12.72
N MET A 35 12.05 6.89 13.45
CA MET A 35 12.84 6.01 14.30
C MET A 35 12.01 5.39 15.42
N SER A 36 11.12 6.15 16.05
CA SER A 36 10.19 5.64 17.06
C SER A 36 9.28 4.52 16.53
N ILE A 37 8.78 4.66 15.30
CA ILE A 37 7.92 3.66 14.66
C ILE A 37 8.74 2.40 14.32
N ILE A 38 9.97 2.58 13.80
CA ILE A 38 10.88 1.47 13.49
C ILE A 38 11.24 0.69 14.75
N ASP A 39 11.48 1.36 15.89
CA ASP A 39 11.79 0.68 17.15
C ASP A 39 10.60 -0.11 17.69
N LYS A 40 9.38 0.41 17.55
CA LYS A 40 8.16 -0.35 17.87
C LYS A 40 8.02 -1.58 16.97
N ILE A 41 8.33 -1.46 15.69
CA ILE A 41 8.34 -2.58 14.73
C ILE A 41 9.36 -3.64 15.17
N ARG A 42 10.59 -3.25 15.50
CA ARG A 42 11.64 -4.17 16.00
C ARG A 42 11.21 -4.89 17.27
N SER A 43 10.59 -4.18 18.21
CA SER A 43 10.12 -4.78 19.46
C SER A 43 9.04 -5.85 19.22
N VAL A 44 8.11 -5.61 18.30
CA VAL A 44 7.04 -6.56 17.97
C VAL A 44 7.61 -7.82 17.30
N LEU A 45 8.60 -7.67 16.41
CA LEU A 45 9.28 -8.79 15.76
C LEU A 45 10.01 -9.68 16.77
N GLN A 46 10.74 -9.08 17.72
CA GLN A 46 11.44 -9.84 18.76
C GLN A 46 10.48 -10.59 19.69
N SER A 47 9.30 -10.03 19.99
CA SER A 47 8.32 -10.70 20.84
C SER A 47 7.62 -11.89 20.17
N ASP A 48 7.41 -11.88 18.85
CA ASP A 48 6.77 -12.98 18.13
C ASP A 48 7.72 -14.21 18.00
N ASP A 49 9.04 -14.00 17.88
CA ASP A 49 10.05 -15.08 17.83
C ASP A 49 10.29 -15.79 19.18
N VAL A 50 10.13 -15.07 20.31
CA VAL A 50 10.32 -15.66 21.65
C VAL A 50 9.20 -16.63 22.01
N ILE A 51 8.00 -16.45 21.45
CA ILE A 51 6.85 -17.35 21.67
C ILE A 51 7.01 -18.65 20.87
N GLN A 52 7.65 -18.62 19.70
CA GLN A 52 7.86 -19.82 18.88
C GLN A 52 9.02 -20.70 19.41
N ASN A 53 10.07 -20.10 19.98
CA ASN A 53 11.24 -20.84 20.45
C ASN A 53 11.06 -21.54 21.82
N ASN A 54 10.01 -21.21 22.59
CA ASN A 54 9.75 -21.85 23.90
C ASN A 54 8.89 -23.12 23.81
N ILE A 55 8.50 -23.56 22.60
CA ILE A 55 7.77 -24.81 22.34
C ILE A 55 8.73 -25.89 21.81
N GLN A 56 9.94 -25.99 22.37
CA GLN A 56 10.76 -27.20 22.22
C GLN A 56 10.38 -28.20 23.31
N ILE A 57 9.37 -29.01 23.01
CA ILE A 57 9.00 -30.16 23.84
C ILE A 57 10.08 -31.23 23.67
N LYS A 58 10.86 -31.46 24.73
CA LYS A 58 11.71 -32.66 24.89
C LYS A 58 10.82 -33.92 24.84
N PRO A 59 11.06 -34.90 23.95
CA PRO A 59 10.41 -36.20 24.05
C PRO A 59 11.31 -37.14 24.85
N VAL A 60 10.94 -37.41 26.11
CA VAL A 60 11.42 -38.60 26.86
C VAL A 60 10.29 -39.05 27.79
N ASN A 61 9.52 -40.07 27.41
CA ASN A 61 9.77 -41.47 27.76
C ASN A 61 8.53 -42.32 27.46
N GLU A 62 8.75 -43.53 26.96
CA GLU A 62 7.75 -44.55 26.67
C GLU A 62 7.17 -45.22 27.94
N PHE A 63 6.06 -45.94 27.72
CA PHE A 63 5.37 -46.95 28.54
C PHE A 63 4.28 -46.47 29.51
N SER A 64 3.01 -46.65 29.11
CA SER A 64 2.24 -47.86 29.47
C SER A 64 0.89 -47.92 28.73
N SER A 65 0.57 -49.13 28.27
CA SER A 65 -0.65 -49.52 27.56
C SER A 65 -1.85 -49.64 28.51
N ALA A 66 -3.02 -49.08 28.15
CA ALA A 66 -4.38 -49.61 28.40
C ALA A 66 -5.53 -48.55 28.46
N ASP A 67 -5.50 -47.45 27.68
CA ASP A 67 -6.59 -46.45 27.64
C ASP A 67 -6.98 -45.99 26.21
N ASN A 68 -6.95 -46.92 25.25
CA ASN A 68 -6.83 -46.63 23.81
C ASN A 68 -8.14 -46.36 23.03
N GLN A 69 -9.23 -45.91 23.63
CA GLN A 69 -10.41 -45.45 22.85
C GLN A 69 -10.80 -44.00 23.08
N ALA A 70 -10.62 -43.44 24.28
CA ALA A 70 -10.91 -42.02 24.52
C ALA A 70 -9.85 -41.08 23.91
N SER A 71 -8.60 -41.52 23.79
CA SER A 71 -7.48 -40.69 23.32
C SER A 71 -7.46 -40.45 21.80
N LEU A 72 -7.96 -41.41 21.01
CA LEU A 72 -7.97 -41.32 19.54
C LEU A 72 -9.01 -40.31 19.01
N ASP A 73 -10.15 -40.18 19.69
CA ASP A 73 -11.18 -39.19 19.35
C ASP A 73 -10.78 -37.77 19.79
N ALA A 74 -10.01 -37.64 20.88
CA ALA A 74 -9.45 -36.38 21.32
C ALA A 74 -8.36 -35.86 20.35
N GLU A 75 -7.47 -36.73 19.88
CA GLU A 75 -6.42 -36.37 18.91
C GLU A 75 -7.01 -35.95 17.55
N LYS A 76 -7.98 -36.71 17.01
CA LYS A 76 -8.68 -36.37 15.76
C LYS A 76 -9.45 -35.06 15.86
N ASN A 77 -10.12 -34.80 16.98
CA ASN A 77 -10.79 -33.52 17.20
C ASN A 77 -9.79 -32.35 17.24
N SER A 78 -8.61 -32.56 17.85
CA SER A 78 -7.55 -31.53 17.86
C SER A 78 -6.99 -31.25 16.46
N GLU A 79 -6.85 -32.27 15.61
CA GLU A 79 -6.38 -32.11 14.23
C GLU A 79 -7.40 -31.40 13.35
N ILE A 80 -8.69 -31.71 13.53
CA ILE A 80 -9.79 -31.02 12.83
C ILE A 80 -9.85 -29.55 13.24
N GLU A 81 -9.65 -29.23 14.52
CA GLU A 81 -9.58 -27.84 14.98
C GLU A 81 -8.37 -27.09 14.41
N LYS A 82 -7.19 -27.72 14.35
CA LYS A 82 -6.00 -27.14 13.71
C LYS A 82 -6.24 -26.88 12.23
N ALA A 83 -6.84 -27.85 11.51
CA ALA A 83 -7.19 -27.69 10.10
C ALA A 83 -8.19 -26.56 9.86
N LYS A 84 -9.20 -26.41 10.74
CA LYS A 84 -10.14 -25.28 10.69
C LYS A 84 -9.44 -23.94 10.88
N LYS A 85 -8.57 -23.82 11.89
CA LYS A 85 -7.81 -22.59 12.14
C LYS A 85 -6.90 -22.21 10.98
N ILE A 86 -6.25 -23.19 10.34
CA ILE A 86 -5.43 -22.96 9.14
C ILE A 86 -6.29 -22.47 7.98
N LYS A 87 -7.45 -23.10 7.75
CA LYS A 87 -8.39 -22.68 6.71
C LYS A 87 -8.94 -21.27 6.95
N GLU A 88 -9.30 -20.97 8.19
CA GLU A 88 -9.81 -19.67 8.59
C GLU A 88 -8.75 -18.57 8.43
N GLY A 89 -7.52 -18.81 8.90
CA GLY A 89 -6.40 -17.89 8.70
C GLY A 89 -6.06 -17.68 7.21
N ALA A 90 -6.14 -18.73 6.38
CA ALA A 90 -5.95 -18.60 4.93
C ALA A 90 -7.07 -17.77 4.28
N GLN A 91 -8.32 -17.93 4.74
CA GLN A 91 -9.46 -17.17 4.26
C GLN A 91 -9.35 -15.69 4.65
N GLU A 92 -8.98 -15.40 5.90
CA GLU A 92 -8.73 -14.04 6.38
C GLU A 92 -7.62 -13.37 5.58
N TYR A 93 -6.51 -14.08 5.34
CA TYR A 93 -5.41 -13.58 4.53
C TYR A 93 -5.84 -13.29 3.08
N ALA A 94 -6.58 -14.21 2.45
CA ALA A 94 -7.09 -14.00 1.10
C ALA A 94 -8.03 -12.77 1.02
N GLN A 95 -8.91 -12.61 2.01
CA GLN A 95 -9.81 -11.46 2.09
C GLN A 95 -9.04 -10.15 2.28
N TYR A 96 -7.99 -10.17 3.10
CA TYR A 96 -7.08 -9.04 3.30
C TYR A 96 -6.37 -8.64 2.00
N ILE A 97 -5.77 -9.59 1.30
CA ILE A 97 -5.10 -9.34 0.01
C ILE A 97 -6.09 -8.78 -1.02
N LEU A 98 -7.31 -9.34 -1.07
CA LEU A 98 -8.35 -8.86 -1.98
C LEU A 98 -8.75 -7.41 -1.66
N SER A 99 -8.96 -7.09 -0.38
CA SER A 99 -9.32 -5.73 0.04
C SER A 99 -8.21 -4.73 -0.28
N ASN A 100 -6.95 -5.10 -0.04
CA ASN A 100 -5.82 -4.25 -0.36
C ASN A 100 -5.69 -4.01 -1.88
N LEU A 101 -5.83 -5.07 -2.69
CA LEU A 101 -5.82 -4.95 -4.14
C LEU A 101 -6.94 -4.04 -4.65
N GLN A 102 -8.15 -4.18 -4.10
CA GLN A 102 -9.27 -3.29 -4.44
C GLN A 102 -8.93 -1.83 -4.12
N LEU A 103 -8.37 -1.55 -2.94
CA LEU A 103 -7.98 -0.21 -2.54
C LEU A 103 -6.93 0.39 -3.50
N ILE A 104 -5.91 -0.39 -3.87
CA ILE A 104 -4.86 0.02 -4.81
C ILE A 104 -5.46 0.34 -6.18
N VAL A 105 -6.36 -0.52 -6.68
CA VAL A 105 -7.05 -0.31 -7.97
C VAL A 105 -7.88 0.96 -7.92
N THR A 106 -8.63 1.21 -6.85
CA THR A 106 -9.41 2.45 -6.70
C THR A 106 -8.52 3.69 -6.63
N LYS A 107 -7.39 3.64 -5.91
CA LYS A 107 -6.40 4.74 -5.89
C LYS A 107 -5.85 5.01 -7.28
N MET A 108 -5.53 3.97 -8.04
CA MET A 108 -5.03 4.09 -9.41
C MET A 108 -6.09 4.69 -10.35
N GLN A 109 -7.35 4.23 -10.26
CA GLN A 109 -8.46 4.80 -11.02
C GLN A 109 -8.64 6.30 -10.73
N ASN A 110 -8.61 6.70 -9.46
CA ASN A 110 -8.70 8.11 -9.09
C ASN A 110 -7.53 8.95 -9.62
N ASN A 111 -6.32 8.39 -9.65
CA ASN A 111 -5.16 9.05 -10.22
C ASN A 111 -5.26 9.18 -11.74
N LEU A 112 -5.76 8.16 -12.44
CA LEU A 112 -6.01 8.21 -13.88
C LEU A 112 -7.02 9.30 -14.23
N VAL A 113 -8.15 9.38 -13.51
CA VAL A 113 -9.17 10.43 -13.73
C VAL A 113 -8.59 11.83 -13.53
N LYS A 114 -7.74 12.03 -12.51
CA LYS A 114 -7.05 13.31 -12.30
C LYS A 114 -6.09 13.63 -13.44
N LEU A 115 -5.38 12.62 -13.94
CA LEU A 115 -4.43 12.77 -15.04
C LEU A 115 -5.16 13.10 -16.35
N GLU A 116 -6.28 12.44 -16.64
CA GLU A 116 -7.17 12.75 -17.76
C GLU A 116 -7.66 14.20 -17.70
N LYS A 117 -8.14 14.65 -16.54
CA LYS A 117 -8.59 16.03 -16.34
C LYS A 117 -7.45 17.05 -16.53
N ASN A 118 -6.25 16.73 -16.05
CA ASN A 118 -5.08 17.58 -16.23
C ASN A 118 -4.65 17.66 -17.70
N ILE A 119 -4.68 16.54 -18.42
CA ILE A 119 -4.37 16.49 -19.86
C ILE A 119 -5.40 17.28 -20.65
N GLU A 120 -6.69 17.12 -20.34
CA GLU A 120 -7.76 17.87 -21.00
C GLU A 120 -7.62 19.37 -20.75
N GLY A 121 -7.33 19.78 -19.50
CA GLY A 121 -7.02 21.17 -19.18
C GLY A 121 -5.79 21.68 -19.94
N GLY A 122 -4.73 20.88 -20.03
CA GLY A 122 -3.54 21.20 -20.81
C GLY A 122 -3.83 21.37 -22.30
N ARG A 123 -4.66 20.50 -22.90
CA ARG A 123 -5.09 20.64 -24.31
C ARG A 123 -5.84 21.94 -24.54
N LYS A 124 -6.80 22.30 -23.67
CA LYS A 124 -7.55 23.56 -23.79
C LYS A 124 -6.62 24.78 -23.75
N VAL A 125 -5.67 24.81 -22.82
CA VAL A 125 -4.69 25.90 -22.73
C VAL A 125 -3.80 25.99 -23.97
N ILE A 126 -3.41 24.85 -24.57
CA ILE A 126 -2.64 24.82 -25.82
C ILE A 126 -3.49 25.32 -26.99
N GLU A 127 -4.76 24.90 -27.08
CA GLU A 127 -5.69 25.37 -28.11
C GLU A 127 -5.93 26.88 -28.02
N GLU A 128 -6.18 27.41 -26.82
CA GLU A 128 -6.33 28.85 -26.57
C GLU A 128 -5.07 29.64 -26.94
N ARG A 129 -3.87 29.10 -26.63
CA ARG A 129 -2.62 29.76 -27.03
C ARG A 129 -2.44 29.79 -28.54
N ASN A 130 -2.73 28.67 -29.22
CA ASN A 130 -2.58 28.57 -30.66
C ASN A 130 -3.55 29.52 -31.38
N SER A 131 -4.79 29.64 -30.91
CA SER A 131 -5.75 30.59 -31.50
C SER A 131 -5.30 32.04 -31.32
N ILE A 132 -4.83 32.41 -30.13
CA ILE A 132 -4.29 33.77 -29.88
C ILE A 132 -3.08 34.04 -30.77
N GLU A 133 -2.20 33.05 -30.97
CA GLU A 133 -1.02 33.21 -31.81
C GLU A 133 -1.38 33.35 -33.30
N GLU A 134 -2.44 32.69 -33.77
CA GLU A 134 -2.98 32.87 -35.12
C GLU A 134 -3.63 34.25 -35.31
N ASP A 135 -4.43 34.70 -34.34
CA ASP A 135 -5.07 36.03 -34.37
C ASP A 135 -4.00 37.15 -34.42
N LEU A 136 -2.94 37.03 -33.63
CA LEU A 136 -1.83 37.98 -33.64
C LEU A 136 -1.07 37.98 -34.98
N LYS A 137 -0.89 36.81 -35.61
CA LYS A 137 -0.24 36.71 -36.93
C LYS A 137 -1.10 37.35 -38.02
N GLN A 138 -2.42 37.17 -37.97
CA GLN A 138 -3.35 37.82 -38.90
C GLN A 138 -3.35 39.34 -38.74
N GLU A 139 -3.42 39.86 -37.51
CA GLU A 139 -3.35 41.31 -37.27
C GLU A 139 -2.06 41.95 -37.78
N VAL A 140 -0.91 41.27 -37.65
CA VAL A 140 0.37 41.78 -38.16
C VAL A 140 0.37 41.80 -39.68
N LEU A 141 -0.13 40.75 -40.33
CA LEU A 141 -0.22 40.67 -41.78
C LEU A 141 -1.13 41.77 -42.36
N GLU A 142 -2.28 42.02 -41.73
CA GLU A 142 -3.20 43.09 -42.12
C GLU A 142 -2.56 44.49 -42.01
N LYS A 143 -1.77 44.71 -40.95
CA LYS A 143 -1.04 45.97 -40.74
C LYS A 143 0.13 46.17 -41.71
N GLU A 144 0.79 45.10 -42.13
CA GLU A 144 1.83 45.15 -43.17
C GLU A 144 1.23 45.48 -44.55
N ILE A 145 0.12 44.84 -44.94
CA ILE A 145 -0.55 45.09 -46.22
C ILE A 145 -1.09 46.53 -46.32
N LEU A 146 -1.52 47.13 -45.20
CA LEU A 146 -2.04 48.50 -45.18
C LEU A 146 -0.94 49.58 -45.24
N ASN A 147 0.30 49.24 -44.93
CA ASN A 147 1.42 50.17 -44.84
C ASN A 147 2.34 50.15 -46.08
N ASP A 148 2.09 49.29 -47.07
CA ASP A 148 2.81 49.33 -48.35
C ASP A 148 2.37 50.57 -49.16
N PRO A 149 3.30 51.52 -49.47
CA PRO A 149 2.97 52.67 -50.29
C PRO A 149 2.77 52.23 -51.75
N ILE A 150 1.63 52.59 -52.33
CA ILE A 150 1.26 52.40 -53.75
C ILE A 150 2.25 53.12 -54.68
#